data_AF-A0A951T1Q6-F1
#
_entry.id   AF-A0A951T1Q6-F1
#
_cell.length_a   1.000
_cell.length_b   1.000
_cell.length_c   1.000
_cell.angle_alpha   90.00
_cell.angle_beta   90.00
_cell.angle_gamma   90.00
#
_symmetry.space_group_name_H-M   'P 1'
#
loop_
_entity.id
_entity.type
_entity.pdbx_description
1 polymer ?
#
loop_
_entity_poly.entity_id
_entity_poly.type
_entity_poly.pdbx_seq_one_letter_code
_entity_poly.pdbx_strand_id
1 'polypeptide(L)' 'REKIFKNMSQRAAEMLREDLESKGPVRLSEVEAEQKEILKTVRRLAEEGQIMLGGKGSEDAFV' A
#
# COMPACT_ATOMS: atom_id res chain seq x y z
N ARG A 1 8.65 2.06 3.39
CA ARG A 1 7.84 3.24 3.82
C ARG A 1 8.21 4.50 3.05
N GLU A 2 9.48 4.89 3.00
CA GLU A 2 9.94 6.12 2.29
C GLU A 2 9.50 6.19 0.82
N LYS A 3 9.50 5.06 0.11
CA LYS A 3 9.01 4.98 -1.27
C LYS A 3 7.56 5.48 -1.41
N ILE A 4 6.70 5.24 -0.44
CA ILE A 4 5.30 5.69 -0.47
C ILE A 4 5.23 7.20 -0.25
N PHE A 5 5.86 7.71 0.81
CA PHE A 5 5.87 9.15 1.11
C PHE A 5 6.50 10.00 0.01
N LYS A 6 7.55 9.51 -0.66
CA LYS A 6 8.19 10.22 -1.78
C LYS A 6 7.25 10.41 -2.98
N ASN A 7 6.22 9.59 -3.12
CA ASN A 7 5.24 9.70 -4.22
C ASN A 7 3.96 10.43 -3.80
N MET A 8 3.95 11.08 -2.63
CA MET A 8 2.85 11.91 -2.16
C MET A 8 3.21 13.40 -2.26
N SER A 9 2.20 14.27 -2.29
CA SER A 9 2.43 15.69 -2.05
C SER A 9 2.92 15.91 -0.61
N GLN A 10 3.70 16.97 -0.38
CA GLN A 10 4.28 17.27 0.93
C GLN A 10 3.22 17.34 2.03
N ARG A 11 2.14 18.09 1.79
CA ARG A 11 1.01 18.20 2.74
C ARG A 11 0.39 16.84 3.07
N ALA A 12 0.14 16.00 2.07
CA ALA A 12 -0.48 14.69 2.30
C ALA A 12 0.45 13.74 3.06
N ALA A 13 1.75 13.81 2.80
CA ALA A 13 2.74 13.02 3.52
C ALA A 13 2.86 13.46 5.00
N GLU A 14 2.78 14.76 5.28
CA GLU A 14 2.77 15.32 6.64
C GLU A 14 1.53 14.86 7.41
N MET A 15 0.33 15.05 6.85
CA MET A 15 -0.93 14.61 7.46
C MET A 15 -0.91 13.10 7.77
N LEU A 16 -0.45 12.27 6.84
CA LEU A 16 -0.40 10.81 7.05
C LEU A 16 0.57 10.42 8.17
N ARG A 17 1.66 11.17 8.39
CA ARG A 17 2.58 10.89 9.50
C ARG A 17 1.92 11.19 10.84
N GLU A 18 1.24 12.33 10.94
CA GLU A 18 0.48 12.72 12.14
C GLU A 18 -0.62 11.68 12.46
N ASP A 19 -1.34 11.21 11.44
CA ASP A 19 -2.35 10.16 11.59
C ASP A 19 -1.73 8.84 12.08
N LEU A 20 -0.54 8.46 11.59
CA LEU A 20 0.15 7.24 12.02
C LEU A 20 0.70 7.35 13.45
N GLU A 21 1.17 8.52 13.85
CA GLU A 21 1.63 8.79 15.22
C GLU A 21 0.47 8.77 16.23
N SER A 22 -0.72 9.22 15.82
CA SER A 22 -1.91 9.24 16.68
C SER A 22 -2.66 7.90 16.78
N LYS A 23 -2.44 6.98 15.83
CA LYS A 23 -3.25 5.74 15.68
C LYS A 23 -3.14 4.73 16.82
N GLY A 24 -2.14 4.86 17.70
CA GLY A 24 -1.91 3.92 18.80
C GLY A 24 -1.60 2.49 18.33
N PRO A 25 -1.55 1.50 19.25
CA PRO A 25 -1.29 0.11 18.88
C PRO A 25 -2.46 -0.47 18.07
N VAL A 26 -2.14 -1.09 16.94
CA VAL A 26 -3.10 -1.73 16.03
C VAL A 26 -2.91 -3.25 16.00
N ARG A 27 -3.99 -4.01 15.80
CA ARG A 27 -3.91 -5.47 15.70
C ARG A 27 -3.26 -5.88 14.38
N LEU A 28 -2.39 -6.89 14.41
CA LEU A 28 -1.72 -7.39 13.20
C LEU A 28 -2.73 -7.82 12.11
N SER A 29 -3.81 -8.47 12.51
CA SER A 29 -4.86 -8.91 11.58
C SER A 29 -5.55 -7.75 10.84
N GLU A 30 -5.66 -6.57 11.47
CA GLU A 30 -6.19 -5.38 10.81
C GLU A 30 -5.18 -4.85 9.79
N VAL A 31 -3.89 -4.85 10.14
CA VAL A 31 -2.82 -4.44 9.21
C VAL A 31 -2.79 -5.33 7.97
N GLU A 32 -2.92 -6.64 8.14
CA GLU A 32 -2.95 -7.61 7.03
C GLU A 32 -4.19 -7.43 6.15
N ALA A 33 -5.35 -7.16 6.75
CA ALA A 33 -6.58 -6.88 6.00
C ALA A 33 -6.43 -5.63 5.11
N GLU A 34 -5.90 -4.53 5.65
CA GLU A 34 -5.67 -3.29 4.88
C GLU A 34 -4.63 -3.48 3.78
N GLN A 35 -3.57 -4.27 4.04
CA GLN A 35 -2.59 -4.62 2.99
C GLN A 35 -3.24 -5.39 1.85
N LYS A 36 -4.19 -6.29 2.15
CA LYS A 36 -4.94 -7.05 1.13
C LYS A 36 -5.81 -6.13 0.26
N GLU A 37 -6.44 -5.10 0.84
CA GLU A 37 -7.22 -4.12 0.07
C GLU A 37 -6.32 -3.29 -0.88
N ILE A 38 -5.11 -2.93 -0.44
CA ILE A 38 -4.12 -2.29 -1.31
C ILE A 38 -3.75 -3.21 -2.48
N LEU A 39 -3.50 -4.50 -2.23
CA LEU A 39 -3.19 -5.47 -3.28
C LEU A 39 -4.35 -5.64 -4.28
N LYS A 40 -5.60 -5.65 -3.82
CA LYS A 40 -6.78 -5.68 -4.72
C LYS A 40 -6.79 -4.47 -5.65
N THR A 41 -6.52 -3.29 -5.13
CA THR A 41 -6.45 -2.06 -5.93
C THR A 41 -5.33 -2.15 -6.97
N VAL A 42 -4.14 -2.62 -6.56
CA VAL A 42 -2.99 -2.84 -7.46
C VAL A 42 -3.34 -3.83 -8.57
N ARG A 43 -3.97 -4.98 -8.26
CA ARG A 43 -4.40 -5.96 -9.28
C ARG A 43 -5.38 -5.35 -10.28
N ARG A 44 -6.40 -4.64 -9.81
CA ARG A 44 -7.37 -3.95 -10.68
C ARG A 44 -6.67 -2.97 -11.63
N LEU A 45 -5.74 -2.16 -11.12
CA LEU A 45 -4.98 -1.21 -11.94
C LEU A 45 -4.10 -1.92 -12.99
N ALA A 46 -3.61 -3.13 -12.68
CA ALA A 46 -2.83 -3.93 -13.62
C ALA A 46 -3.72 -4.53 -14.72
N GLU A 47 -4.91 -5.03 -14.36
CA GLU A 47 -5.93 -5.52 -15.31
C GLU A 47 -6.40 -4.41 -16.25
N GLU A 48 -6.50 -3.17 -15.75
CA GLU A 48 -6.81 -1.97 -16.54
C GLU A 48 -5.62 -1.49 -17.40
N GLY A 49 -4.44 -2.12 -17.28
CA GLY A 49 -3.23 -1.74 -17.99
C GLY A 49 -2.59 -0.44 -17.51
N GLN A 50 -3.05 0.14 -16.39
CA GLN A 50 -2.52 1.39 -15.84
C GLN A 50 -1.17 1.20 -15.15
N ILE A 51 -0.91 0.02 -14.61
CA ILE A 51 0.38 -0.34 -14.02
C ILE A 51 0.87 -1.68 -14.58
N MET A 52 2.18 -1.80 -14.75
CA MET A 52 2.81 -3.09 -15.03
C MET A 52 3.41 -3.64 -13.74
N LEU A 53 2.98 -4.84 -13.35
CA LEU A 53 3.61 -5.59 -12.28
C LEU A 53 4.88 -6.23 -12.84
N GLY A 54 6.04 -5.67 -12.48
CA GLY A 54 7.33 -6.11 -13.02
C GLY A 54 7.66 -7.56 -12.62
N GLY A 55 8.02 -8.38 -13.61
CA GLY A 55 8.42 -9.77 -13.43
C GLY A 55 9.80 -9.92 -12.78
N LYS A 56 9.81 -10.32 -11.50
CA LYS A 56 10.78 -11.26 -10.92
C LYS A 56 10.17 -11.84 -9.65
N GLY A 57 9.54 -13.01 -9.81
CA GLY A 57 9.11 -13.87 -8.70
C GLY A 57 7.62 -13.86 -8.44
N SER A 58 6.92 -14.72 -9.17
CA SER A 58 5.70 -15.41 -8.74
C SER A 58 4.42 -14.59 -8.62
N GLU A 59 3.53 -14.74 -9.60
CA GLU A 59 2.09 -14.50 -9.44
C GLU A 59 1.51 -15.30 -8.25
N ASP A 60 2.20 -16.38 -7.84
CA ASP A 60 1.87 -17.25 -6.71
C ASP A 60 2.35 -16.76 -5.32
N ALA A 61 3.10 -15.64 -5.21
CA ALA A 61 3.61 -15.17 -3.92
C ALA A 61 2.62 -14.28 -3.13
N PHE A 62 1.47 -13.97 -3.71
CA PHE A 62 0.47 -13.06 -3.14
C PHE A 62 -0.82 -13.78 -2.70
N VAL A 63 -0.73 -15.08 -2.40
CA VAL A 63 -1.82 -15.89 -1.83
C VAL A 63 -1.66 -15.99 -0.32
#